data_AF-A0A377Z6B3-F1
#
_entry.id   AF-A0A377Z6B3-F1
#
_cell.length_a   1.000
_cell.length_b   1.000
_cell.length_c   1.000
_cell.angle_alpha   90.00
_cell.angle_beta   90.00
_cell.angle_gamma   90.00
#
_symmetry.space_group_name_H-M   'P 1'
#
loop_
_entity.id
_entity.type
_entity.pdbx_description
1 polymer ?
#
loop_
_entity_poly.entity_id
_entity_poly.type
_entity_poly.pdbx_seq_one_letter_code
_entity_poly.pdbx_strand_id
1 'polypeptide(L)'
;MLKRRYLALLPLCVLLAACSSKPKTPAETEMASGTGGFLLEPQHNVMQMGGDFANNPAAAQFIDKMVAKHGFDRQQLQEILSQAKRLDYVLRLMDRQAPTGLPPTGPTGAWLRYKKQFITPDNVQNGVVFWNQYQDALNRAYQVYGVPPEIIVGIIGVETRWAG
;
A
#
# COMPACT_ATOMS: atom_id res chain seq x y z
N MET A 1 -39.25 46.33 -30.99
CA MET A 1 -38.98 46.29 -32.45
C MET A 1 -38.05 45.12 -32.71
N LEU A 2 -38.52 43.88 -32.85
CA LEU A 2 -39.10 43.20 -34.03
C LEU A 2 -38.14 43.05 -35.24
N LYS A 3 -37.60 41.83 -35.41
CA LYS A 3 -37.63 40.98 -36.64
C LYS A 3 -36.76 39.74 -36.37
N ARG A 4 -37.30 38.56 -36.01
CA ARG A 4 -37.97 37.53 -36.84
C ARG A 4 -37.19 37.15 -38.11
N ARG A 5 -36.54 35.97 -38.08
CA ARG A 5 -36.46 35.04 -39.20
C ARG A 5 -36.79 33.64 -38.69
N TYR A 6 -37.95 33.15 -39.10
CA TYR A 6 -38.47 31.81 -38.88
C TYR A 6 -38.06 30.89 -40.03
N LEU A 7 -38.13 29.59 -39.74
CA LEU A 7 -38.69 28.52 -40.58
C LEU A 7 -37.68 27.57 -41.24
N ALA A 8 -37.49 26.42 -40.59
CA ALA A 8 -37.75 25.11 -41.20
C ALA A 8 -38.18 24.15 -40.07
N LEU A 9 -39.42 23.68 -40.17
CA LEU A 9 -40.17 22.82 -39.24
C LEU A 9 -40.20 21.37 -39.76
N LEU A 10 -39.95 20.40 -38.85
CA LEU A 10 -40.64 19.09 -38.62
C LEU A 10 -40.87 18.10 -39.79
N PRO A 11 -41.32 16.83 -39.58
CA PRO A 11 -41.35 15.91 -38.41
C PRO A 11 -40.79 14.50 -38.79
N LEU A 12 -40.78 13.40 -38.02
CA LEU A 12 -41.93 12.64 -37.52
C LEU A 12 -41.46 11.34 -36.80
N CYS A 13 -42.06 11.08 -35.63
CA CYS A 13 -41.96 9.86 -34.83
C CYS A 13 -42.76 8.69 -35.40
N VAL A 14 -42.26 7.45 -35.24
CA VAL A 14 -43.05 6.20 -35.13
C VAL A 14 -42.26 5.27 -34.18
N LEU A 15 -42.54 5.21 -32.87
CA LEU A 15 -43.54 4.36 -32.18
C LEU A 15 -43.59 2.90 -32.66
N LEU A 16 -42.86 2.01 -31.98
CA LEU A 16 -43.30 0.62 -31.80
C LEU A 16 -43.17 0.25 -30.32
N ALA A 17 -44.32 0.28 -29.64
CA ALA A 17 -44.55 -0.31 -28.34
C ALA A 17 -45.10 -1.74 -28.51
N ALA A 18 -44.66 -2.61 -27.61
CA ALA A 18 -45.34 -3.80 -27.09
C ALA A 18 -45.63 -4.99 -28.02
N CYS A 19 -45.03 -6.13 -27.68
CA CYS A 19 -45.78 -7.36 -27.43
C CYS A 19 -45.21 -8.02 -26.16
N SER A 20 -45.92 -7.80 -25.05
CA SER A 20 -45.83 -8.55 -23.81
C SER A 20 -46.79 -9.75 -23.92
N SER A 21 -46.29 -10.97 -23.73
CA SER A 21 -47.15 -12.16 -23.64
C SER A 21 -46.68 -13.07 -22.51
N LYS A 22 -47.49 -13.19 -21.45
CA LYS A 22 -47.56 -14.35 -20.56
C LYS A 22 -49.02 -14.79 -20.53
N PRO A 23 -49.31 -16.10 -20.67
CA PRO A 23 -49.44 -17.00 -19.52
C PRO A 23 -48.85 -18.40 -19.85
N LYS A 24 -48.72 -19.44 -19.01
CA LYS A 24 -49.42 -19.95 -17.83
C LYS A 24 -48.48 -21.00 -17.17
N THR A 25 -48.43 -21.09 -15.85
CA THR A 25 -47.78 -22.20 -15.12
C THR A 25 -48.61 -23.48 -15.25
N PRO A 26 -47.97 -24.62 -15.48
CA PRO A 26 -48.22 -25.81 -14.66
C PRO A 26 -46.95 -26.20 -13.90
N ALA A 27 -47.15 -26.62 -12.65
CA ALA A 27 -46.13 -27.28 -11.86
C ALA A 27 -45.85 -28.66 -12.46
N GLU A 28 -44.58 -29.02 -12.60
CA GLU A 28 -44.15 -30.42 -12.61
C GLU A 28 -42.73 -30.54 -12.06
N THR A 29 -42.61 -31.40 -11.06
CA THR A 29 -41.38 -31.86 -10.44
C THR A 29 -40.69 -32.82 -11.38
N GLU A 30 -39.39 -32.66 -11.67
CA GLU A 30 -38.55 -33.79 -12.01
C GLU A 30 -37.08 -33.51 -11.66
N MET A 31 -36.54 -34.37 -10.80
CA MET A 31 -35.11 -34.51 -10.58
C MET A 31 -34.52 -35.24 -11.79
N ALA A 32 -33.46 -34.69 -12.37
CA ALA A 32 -32.54 -35.46 -13.19
C ALA A 32 -31.11 -35.13 -12.79
N SER A 33 -30.46 -36.17 -12.28
CA SER A 33 -29.05 -36.27 -11.94
C SER A 33 -28.16 -35.79 -13.10
N GLY A 34 -27.31 -34.81 -12.81
CA GLY A 34 -26.21 -34.40 -13.67
C GLY A 34 -24.90 -34.54 -12.92
N THR A 35 -24.31 -35.73 -12.98
CA THR A 35 -22.93 -36.01 -12.56
C THR A 35 -22.00 -35.25 -13.51
N GLY A 36 -21.62 -34.03 -13.14
CA GLY A 36 -20.79 -33.14 -13.95
C GLY A 36 -19.76 -32.43 -13.09
N GLY A 37 -18.63 -33.11 -12.92
CA GLY A 37 -17.29 -32.64 -12.56
C GLY A 37 -17.10 -31.25 -11.94
N PHE A 38 -16.46 -31.28 -10.77
CA PHE A 38 -15.86 -30.15 -10.04
C PHE A 38 -16.80 -29.43 -9.07
N LEU A 39 -17.23 -30.17 -8.05
CA LEU A 39 -17.43 -29.56 -6.74
C LEU A 39 -16.06 -29.06 -6.27
N LEU A 40 -15.85 -27.75 -6.32
CA LEU A 40 -14.89 -27.11 -5.44
C LEU A 40 -15.27 -27.52 -4.02
N GLU A 41 -14.56 -28.48 -3.46
CA GLU A 41 -14.63 -28.77 -2.04
C GLU A 41 -14.47 -27.44 -1.27
N PRO A 42 -15.27 -27.17 -0.23
CA PRO A 42 -15.08 -26.00 0.61
C PRO A 42 -13.82 -26.20 1.49
N GLN A 43 -12.64 -26.24 0.88
CA GLN A 43 -11.36 -26.32 1.59
C GLN A 43 -10.84 -24.94 2.04
N HIS A 44 -11.63 -23.87 1.90
CA HIS A 44 -11.28 -22.54 2.42
C HIS A 44 -11.83 -22.29 3.83
N ASN A 45 -11.96 -23.33 4.66
CA ASN A 45 -12.10 -23.13 6.10
C ASN A 45 -10.69 -23.12 6.73
N VAL A 46 -9.83 -22.21 6.28
CA VAL A 46 -8.53 -21.96 6.92
C VAL A 46 -8.80 -21.19 8.21
N MET A 47 -9.24 -21.90 9.25
CA MET A 47 -9.58 -21.27 10.52
C MET A 47 -8.33 -20.98 11.37
N GLN A 48 -7.17 -21.49 10.96
CA GLN A 48 -5.88 -21.23 11.58
C GLN A 48 -4.84 -20.78 10.55
N MET A 49 -4.35 -19.56 10.75
CA MET A 49 -3.15 -19.03 10.11
C MET A 49 -1.94 -19.90 10.48
N GLY A 50 -1.12 -20.27 9.49
CA GLY A 50 0.15 -20.98 9.71
C GLY A 50 1.34 -20.03 9.96
N GLY A 51 2.55 -20.56 9.84
CA GLY A 51 3.78 -19.76 9.92
C GLY A 51 4.18 -19.30 11.33
N ASP A 52 5.16 -18.41 11.39
CA ASP A 52 5.82 -18.02 12.64
C ASP A 52 4.87 -17.26 13.60
N PHE A 53 3.74 -16.77 13.10
CA PHE A 53 2.73 -16.02 13.85
C PHE A 53 1.40 -16.79 14.06
N ALA A 54 1.34 -18.07 13.71
CA ALA A 54 0.13 -18.89 13.73
C ALA A 54 -0.71 -18.79 15.02
N ASN A 55 -0.03 -18.88 16.16
CA ASN A 55 -0.64 -18.88 17.50
C ASN A 55 -0.31 -17.62 18.30
N ASN A 56 -0.06 -16.50 17.61
CA ASN A 56 0.28 -15.24 18.25
C ASN A 56 -1.00 -14.42 18.56
N PRO A 57 -1.34 -14.18 19.85
CA PRO A 57 -2.55 -13.43 20.20
C PRO A 57 -2.56 -12.00 19.67
N ALA A 58 -1.41 -11.34 19.59
CA ALA A 58 -1.30 -9.99 19.03
C ALA A 58 -1.54 -9.97 17.52
N ALA A 59 -1.12 -11.03 16.79
CA ALA A 59 -1.43 -11.16 15.37
C ALA A 59 -2.94 -11.34 15.14
N ALA A 60 -3.61 -12.17 15.96
CA ALA A 60 -5.06 -12.33 15.90
C ALA A 60 -5.80 -11.00 16.16
N GLN A 61 -5.41 -10.26 17.22
CA GLN A 61 -5.99 -8.94 17.52
C GLN A 61 -5.73 -7.92 16.41
N PHE A 62 -4.56 -7.96 15.78
CA PHE A 62 -4.26 -7.11 14.62
C PHE A 62 -5.17 -7.44 13.43
N ILE A 63 -5.37 -8.73 13.12
CA ILE A 63 -6.30 -9.17 12.07
C ILE A 63 -7.70 -8.65 12.36
N ASP A 64 -8.21 -8.86 13.58
CA ASP A 64 -9.54 -8.40 13.99
C ASP A 64 -9.70 -6.89 13.80
N LYS A 65 -8.67 -6.12 14.18
CA LYS A 65 -8.63 -4.67 13.98
C LYS A 65 -8.66 -4.29 12.50
N MET A 66 -7.89 -4.95 11.65
CA MET A 66 -7.83 -4.65 10.22
C MET A 66 -9.15 -4.97 9.51
N VAL A 67 -9.79 -6.08 9.88
CA VAL A 67 -11.12 -6.45 9.38
C VAL A 67 -12.15 -5.42 9.84
N ALA A 68 -12.26 -5.18 11.16
CA ALA A 68 -13.32 -4.34 11.72
C ALA A 68 -13.17 -2.86 11.36
N LYS A 69 -11.95 -2.32 11.34
CA LYS A 69 -11.70 -0.89 11.13
C LYS A 69 -11.48 -0.53 9.66
N HIS A 70 -10.88 -1.42 8.89
CA HIS A 70 -10.43 -1.12 7.54
C HIS A 70 -11.08 -2.00 6.47
N GLY A 71 -11.95 -2.95 6.84
CA GLY A 71 -12.70 -3.78 5.90
C GLY A 71 -11.86 -4.80 5.14
N PHE A 72 -10.70 -5.18 5.69
CA PHE A 72 -9.86 -6.21 5.08
C PHE A 72 -10.57 -7.57 5.10
N ASP A 73 -10.35 -8.37 4.07
CA ASP A 73 -10.73 -9.78 4.11
C ASP A 73 -9.84 -10.55 5.09
N ARG A 74 -10.47 -11.33 5.98
CA ARG A 74 -9.75 -12.06 7.03
C ARG A 74 -8.84 -13.13 6.45
N GLN A 75 -9.31 -13.88 5.46
CA GLN A 75 -8.58 -15.02 4.90
C GLN A 75 -7.34 -14.54 4.16
N GLN A 76 -7.48 -13.51 3.33
CA GLN A 76 -6.35 -12.86 2.65
C GLN A 76 -5.30 -12.35 3.64
N LEU A 77 -5.72 -11.72 4.75
CA LEU A 77 -4.78 -11.22 5.73
C LEU A 77 -4.06 -12.35 6.48
N GLN A 78 -4.76 -13.45 6.78
CA GLN A 78 -4.16 -14.65 7.37
C GLN A 78 -3.17 -15.32 6.40
N GLU A 79 -3.49 -15.39 5.10
CA GLU A 79 -2.58 -15.92 4.08
C GLU A 79 -1.30 -15.08 3.97
N ILE A 80 -1.41 -13.75 3.95
CA ILE A 80 -0.26 -12.84 3.95
C ILE A 80 0.59 -13.05 5.22
N LEU A 81 -0.03 -13.05 6.40
CA LEU A 81 0.68 -13.14 7.67
C LEU A 81 1.26 -14.55 7.92
N SER A 82 0.69 -15.60 7.34
CA SER A 82 1.27 -16.95 7.40
C SER A 82 2.63 -17.06 6.70
N GLN A 83 2.92 -16.15 5.77
CA GLN A 83 4.20 -16.06 5.08
C GLN A 83 5.19 -15.14 5.80
N ALA A 84 4.71 -14.30 6.72
CA ALA A 84 5.56 -13.40 7.49
C ALA A 84 6.50 -14.19 8.42
N LYS A 85 7.73 -13.68 8.55
CA LYS A 85 8.77 -14.33 9.35
C LYS A 85 9.05 -13.57 10.63
N ARG A 86 9.21 -14.30 11.73
CA ARG A 86 9.74 -13.76 12.97
C ARG A 86 11.27 -13.73 12.86
N LEU A 87 11.80 -12.54 12.62
CA LEU A 87 13.25 -12.35 12.50
C LEU A 87 13.87 -12.01 13.86
N ASP A 88 14.41 -13.01 14.56
CA ASP A 88 15.05 -12.80 15.86
C ASP A 88 16.23 -11.81 15.81
N TYR A 89 16.89 -11.66 14.65
CA TYR A 89 17.91 -10.63 14.46
C TYR A 89 17.34 -9.21 14.60
N VAL A 90 16.12 -8.96 14.10
CA VAL A 90 15.45 -7.65 14.24
C VAL A 90 15.19 -7.37 15.72
N LEU A 91 14.70 -8.36 16.48
CA LEU A 91 14.47 -8.23 17.92
C LEU A 91 15.76 -7.87 18.67
N ARG A 92 16.86 -8.60 18.40
CA ARG A 92 18.17 -8.29 18.99
C ARG A 92 18.70 -6.91 18.59
N LEU A 93 18.45 -6.45 17.37
CA LEU A 93 18.86 -5.12 16.93
C LEU A 93 18.08 -4.03 17.68
N MET A 94 16.77 -4.22 17.86
CA MET A 94 15.93 -3.32 18.66
C MET A 94 16.39 -3.28 20.12
N ASP A 95 16.67 -4.44 20.74
CA ASP A 95 17.16 -4.50 22.13
C ASP A 95 18.48 -3.75 22.31
N ARG A 96 19.40 -3.85 21.35
CA ARG A 96 20.70 -3.13 21.39
C ARG A 96 20.55 -1.62 21.28
N GLN A 97 19.48 -1.14 20.65
CA GLN A 97 19.19 0.29 20.49
C GLN A 97 18.29 0.84 21.61
N ALA A 98 17.84 -0.01 22.54
CA ALA A 98 17.07 0.42 23.69
C ALA A 98 17.85 1.47 24.50
N PRO A 99 17.20 2.54 25.00
CA PRO A 99 17.88 3.59 25.74
C PRO A 99 18.67 3.03 26.93
N THR A 100 19.98 3.29 26.95
CA THR A 100 20.83 3.00 28.10
C THR A 100 21.00 4.30 28.88
N GLY A 101 20.59 4.30 30.15
CA GLY A 101 20.43 5.54 30.95
C GLY A 101 21.72 6.24 31.38
N LEU A 102 22.89 5.90 30.83
CA LEU A 102 24.15 6.51 31.21
C LEU A 102 24.53 7.65 30.24
N PRO A 103 24.79 8.86 30.75
CA PRO A 103 25.30 9.94 29.91
C PRO A 103 26.73 9.62 29.42
N PRO A 104 27.10 10.09 28.23
CA PRO A 104 28.46 9.93 27.73
C PRO A 104 29.47 10.66 28.63
N THR A 105 30.62 10.03 28.88
CA THR A 105 31.71 10.60 29.68
C THR A 105 32.76 11.25 28.79
N GLY A 106 32.94 12.57 28.93
CA GLY A 106 34.07 13.33 28.37
C GLY A 106 34.17 13.45 26.84
N PRO A 107 35.19 14.17 26.34
CA PRO A 107 35.47 14.27 24.91
C PRO A 107 36.13 12.99 24.40
N THR A 108 35.34 12.08 23.82
CA THR A 108 35.85 10.80 23.29
C THR A 108 36.16 10.83 21.80
N GLY A 109 35.96 11.97 21.12
CA GLY A 109 36.01 12.04 19.65
C GLY A 109 34.85 11.32 18.95
N ALA A 110 33.78 10.98 19.67
CA ALA A 110 32.61 10.27 19.13
C ALA A 110 32.01 10.98 17.90
N TRP A 111 31.85 12.31 17.96
CA TRP A 111 31.36 13.10 16.82
C TRP A 111 32.26 12.96 15.60
N LEU A 112 33.58 13.04 15.77
CA LEU A 112 34.52 12.92 14.64
C LEU A 112 34.45 11.52 14.00
N ARG A 113 34.26 10.46 14.79
CA ARG A 113 34.06 9.11 14.26
C ARG A 113 32.73 8.98 13.51
N TYR A 114 31.64 9.51 14.07
CA TYR A 114 30.34 9.51 13.41
C TYR A 114 30.36 10.32 12.10
N LYS A 115 30.85 11.55 12.15
CA LYS A 115 30.98 12.45 10.98
C LYS A 115 31.71 11.79 9.81
N LYS A 116 32.81 11.06 10.09
CA LYS A 116 33.62 10.37 9.08
C LYS A 116 32.89 9.22 8.36
N GLN A 117 31.78 8.71 8.90
CA GLN A 117 30.96 7.70 8.22
C GLN A 117 30.14 8.28 7.06
N PHE A 118 29.87 9.59 7.07
CA PHE A 118 28.99 10.25 6.11
C PHE A 118 29.70 11.30 5.25
N ILE A 119 30.59 12.10 5.85
CA ILE A 119 31.31 13.17 5.17
C ILE A 119 32.65 12.62 4.69
N THR A 120 32.61 11.92 3.55
CA THR A 120 33.78 11.41 2.81
C THR A 120 33.80 12.03 1.41
N PRO A 121 34.96 12.09 0.73
CA PRO A 121 35.03 12.59 -0.65
C PRO A 121 34.03 11.89 -1.59
N ASP A 122 33.94 10.56 -1.50
CA ASP A 122 33.04 9.75 -2.34
C ASP A 122 31.57 10.08 -2.10
N ASN A 123 31.15 10.19 -0.83
CA ASN A 123 29.77 10.53 -0.53
C ASN A 123 29.43 11.96 -0.97
N VAL A 124 30.33 12.92 -0.79
CA VAL A 124 30.10 14.30 -1.25
C VAL A 124 29.94 14.32 -2.77
N GLN A 125 30.79 13.59 -3.50
CA GLN A 125 30.69 13.50 -4.95
C GLN A 125 29.37 12.85 -5.40
N ASN A 126 28.95 11.77 -4.75
CA ASN A 126 27.66 11.12 -5.04
C ASN A 126 26.48 12.06 -4.75
N GLY A 127 26.56 12.83 -3.66
CA GLY A 127 25.55 13.83 -3.33
C GLY A 127 25.45 14.95 -4.37
N VAL A 128 26.57 15.39 -4.94
CA VAL A 128 26.59 16.36 -6.05
C VAL A 128 25.96 15.76 -7.31
N VAL A 129 26.27 14.50 -7.63
CA VAL A 129 25.64 13.80 -8.77
C VAL A 129 24.12 13.72 -8.59
N PHE A 130 23.66 13.28 -7.42
CA PHE A 130 22.23 13.21 -7.10
C PHE A 130 21.57 14.59 -7.18
N TRP A 131 22.20 15.62 -6.61
CA TRP A 131 21.67 16.98 -6.65
C TRP A 131 21.48 17.44 -8.09
N ASN A 132 22.51 17.32 -8.92
CA ASN A 132 22.47 17.76 -10.32
C ASN A 132 21.42 16.99 -11.12
N GLN A 133 21.31 15.68 -10.88
CA GLN A 133 20.31 14.84 -11.53
C GLN A 133 18.86 15.25 -11.18
N TYR A 134 18.62 15.66 -9.93
CA TYR A 134 17.27 15.97 -9.44
C TYR A 134 17.06 17.47 -9.14
N GLN A 135 17.86 18.35 -9.75
CA GLN A 135 17.89 19.78 -9.43
C GLN A 135 16.50 20.42 -9.52
N ASP A 136 15.72 20.12 -10.56
CA ASP A 136 14.38 20.70 -10.73
C ASP A 136 13.40 20.22 -9.65
N ALA A 137 13.50 18.96 -9.23
CA ALA A 137 12.66 18.42 -8.16
C ALA A 137 13.05 19.03 -6.80
N LEU A 138 14.34 19.21 -6.54
CA LEU A 138 14.86 19.86 -5.34
C LEU A 138 14.45 21.33 -5.27
N ASN A 139 14.58 22.06 -6.38
CA ASN A 139 14.15 23.46 -6.47
C ASN A 139 12.64 23.60 -6.27
N ARG A 140 11.85 22.70 -6.86
CA ARG A 140 10.40 22.66 -6.63
C ARG A 140 10.07 22.38 -5.17
N ALA A 141 10.77 21.44 -4.52
CA ALA A 141 10.57 21.14 -3.11
C ALA A 141 10.88 22.36 -2.22
N TYR A 142 11.94 23.10 -2.55
CA TYR A 142 12.25 24.36 -1.87
C TYR A 142 11.15 25.42 -2.08
N GLN A 143 10.65 25.59 -3.30
CA GLN A 143 9.58 26.55 -3.59
C GLN A 143 8.25 26.22 -2.91
N VAL A 144 7.89 24.94 -2.83
CA VAL A 144 6.60 24.50 -2.28
C VAL A 144 6.64 24.38 -0.76
N TYR A 145 7.74 23.86 -0.20
CA TYR A 145 7.82 23.49 1.22
C TYR A 145 8.83 24.33 2.02
N GLY A 146 9.64 25.17 1.37
CA GLY A 146 10.65 26.00 2.03
C GLY A 146 11.87 25.23 2.55
N VAL A 147 12.03 23.96 2.20
CA VAL A 147 13.15 23.12 2.66
C VAL A 147 14.33 23.28 1.68
N PRO A 148 15.51 23.75 2.13
CA PRO A 148 16.67 23.91 1.26
C PRO A 148 17.13 22.57 0.66
N PRO A 149 17.59 22.54 -0.61
CA PRO A 149 18.02 21.30 -1.25
C PRO A 149 19.10 20.53 -0.50
N GLU A 150 20.05 21.20 0.15
CA GLU A 150 21.13 20.57 0.92
C GLU A 150 20.61 19.73 2.11
N ILE A 151 19.46 20.10 2.68
CA ILE A 151 18.83 19.34 3.75
C ILE A 151 18.21 18.06 3.18
N ILE A 152 17.51 18.16 2.05
CA ILE A 152 16.89 17.00 1.39
C ILE A 152 17.97 16.03 0.92
N VAL A 153 18.99 16.53 0.24
CA VAL A 153 20.13 15.75 -0.23
C VAL A 153 20.89 15.13 0.94
N GLY A 154 21.07 15.87 2.04
CA GLY A 154 21.70 15.37 3.26
C GLY A 154 20.94 14.22 3.91
N ILE A 155 19.61 14.34 4.05
CA ILE A 155 18.76 13.26 4.60
C ILE A 155 18.87 12.01 3.73
N ILE A 156 18.64 12.13 2.42
CA ILE A 156 18.69 10.97 1.52
C ILE A 156 20.10 10.33 1.52
N GLY A 157 21.15 11.14 1.60
CA GLY A 157 22.53 10.67 1.69
C GLY A 157 22.82 9.86 2.95
N VAL A 158 22.34 10.31 4.11
CA VAL A 158 22.50 9.61 5.39
C VAL A 158 21.67 8.33 5.44
N GLU A 159 20.43 8.36 4.97
CA GLU A 159 19.49 7.24 5.06
C GLU A 159 19.81 6.10 4.09
N THR A 160 20.13 6.43 2.83
CA THR A 160 20.21 5.41 1.75
C THR A 160 21.38 5.60 0.80
N ARG A 161 22.28 6.56 1.06
CA ARG A 161 23.39 6.91 0.15
C ARG A 161 22.93 7.22 -1.28
N TRP A 162 21.79 7.91 -1.40
CA TRP A 162 21.19 8.25 -2.70
C TRP A 162 20.82 7.04 -3.57
N ALA A 163 20.46 5.92 -2.92
CA ALA A 163 20.09 4.65 -3.55
C ALA A 163 21.22 3.98 -4.36
N GLY A 164 22.48 4.15 -3.92
CA GLY A 164 23.64 3.46 -4.47
C GLY A 164 23.66 1.95 -4.26
#